data_AF-A0A941I5U6-F1
#
_entry.id   AF-A0A941I5U6-F1
#
_cell.length_a   1.000
_cell.length_b   1.000
_cell.length_c   1.000
_cell.angle_alpha   90.00
_cell.angle_beta   90.00
_cell.angle_gamma   90.00
#
_symmetry.space_group_name_H-M   'P 1'
#
loop_
_entity.id
_entity.type
_entity.pdbx_description
1 polymer ?
#
loop_
_entity_poly.entity_id
_entity_poly.type
_entity_poly.pdbx_seq_one_letter_code
_entity_poly.pdbx_strand_id
1 'polypeptide(L)'
;MSLMESCFRQHRLRMVMVATIAVTLTACQPLALVSPADPLTERAMLEYATRLQLHLGSMAELAGKPEGSYEANWRSYQEMDAQLAALITRASVYAGNTSCAVQDAVYQRLQNTFGQALPFPVKTAAQTGSSAAQACHTLLLTQVRQQLAILQQIHRDTDRCGAYSCLRPATAADAKAITDQAIRAVFVIEAAKAGHATIQP
;
A
#
# COMPACT_ATOMS: atom_id res chain seq x y z
N MET A 1 -58.41 -20.81 34.75
CA MET A 1 -57.88 -20.37 33.43
C MET A 1 -56.71 -19.37 33.54
N SER A 2 -56.62 -18.51 34.57
CA SER A 2 -55.54 -17.50 34.71
C SER A 2 -54.10 -18.04 34.95
N LEU A 3 -53.95 -19.25 35.52
CA LEU A 3 -52.63 -19.84 35.80
C LEU A 3 -51.91 -20.39 34.56
N MET A 4 -52.64 -20.85 33.54
CA MET A 4 -52.04 -21.39 32.31
C MET A 4 -51.47 -20.29 31.40
N GLU A 5 -52.09 -19.11 31.37
CA GLU A 5 -51.62 -17.99 30.55
C GLU A 5 -50.31 -17.41 31.07
N SER A 6 -50.13 -17.38 32.40
CA SER A 6 -48.90 -16.90 33.04
C SER A 6 -47.68 -17.75 32.69
N CYS A 7 -47.85 -19.09 32.61
CA CYS A 7 -46.76 -20.01 32.27
C CYS A 7 -46.33 -19.89 30.79
N PHE A 8 -47.31 -19.74 29.88
CA PHE A 8 -47.03 -19.54 28.45
C PHE A 8 -46.33 -18.20 28.17
N ARG A 9 -46.71 -17.13 28.89
CA ARG A 9 -46.06 -15.81 28.76
C ARG A 9 -44.60 -15.85 29.21
N GLN A 10 -44.31 -16.56 30.29
CA GLN A 10 -42.97 -16.65 30.86
C GLN A 10 -42.01 -17.48 30.00
N HIS A 11 -42.50 -18.52 29.32
CA HIS A 11 -41.72 -19.28 28.34
C HIS A 11 -41.41 -18.49 27.06
N ARG A 12 -42.38 -17.71 26.55
CA ARG A 12 -42.15 -16.86 25.37
C ARG A 12 -41.12 -15.76 25.65
N LEU A 13 -41.17 -15.14 26.83
CA LEU A 13 -40.20 -14.11 27.22
C LEU A 13 -38.77 -14.67 27.32
N ARG A 14 -38.62 -15.88 27.90
CA ARG A 14 -37.32 -16.57 28.01
C ARG A 14 -36.75 -16.97 26.64
N MET A 15 -37.58 -17.50 25.74
CA MET A 15 -37.17 -17.83 24.37
C MET A 15 -36.69 -16.61 23.59
N VAL A 16 -37.41 -15.49 23.68
CA VAL A 16 -37.02 -14.24 23.00
C VAL A 16 -35.69 -13.74 23.55
N MET A 17 -35.52 -13.70 24.88
CA MET A 17 -34.28 -13.21 25.50
C MET A 17 -33.06 -14.05 25.11
N VAL A 18 -33.19 -15.38 25.06
CA VAL A 18 -32.12 -16.29 24.62
C VAL A 18 -31.79 -16.08 23.13
N ALA A 19 -32.80 -15.88 22.28
CA ALA A 19 -32.59 -15.58 20.87
C ALA A 19 -31.88 -14.23 20.66
N THR A 20 -32.23 -13.18 21.42
CA THR A 20 -31.56 -11.88 21.31
C THR A 20 -30.09 -11.97 21.74
N ILE A 21 -29.80 -12.70 22.83
CA ILE A 21 -28.42 -12.89 23.33
C ILE A 21 -27.57 -13.66 22.29
N ALA A 22 -28.13 -14.69 21.66
CA ALA A 22 -27.44 -15.46 20.62
C ALA A 22 -27.12 -14.61 19.37
N VAL A 23 -28.01 -13.70 18.98
CA VAL A 23 -27.77 -12.76 17.87
C VAL A 23 -26.71 -11.73 18.24
N THR A 24 -26.71 -11.21 19.47
CA THR A 24 -25.68 -10.24 19.89
C THR A 24 -24.29 -10.87 20.04
N LEU A 25 -24.20 -12.16 20.39
CA LEU A 25 -22.92 -12.87 20.51
C LEU A 25 -22.32 -13.24 19.14
N THR A 26 -23.14 -13.39 18.11
CA THR A 26 -22.67 -13.69 16.74
C THR A 26 -22.37 -12.43 15.91
N ALA A 27 -22.89 -11.26 16.32
CA ALA A 27 -22.60 -9.98 15.67
C ALA A 27 -21.22 -9.37 16.02
N CYS A 28 -20.53 -9.89 17.03
CA CYS A 28 -19.19 -9.44 17.45
C CYS A 28 -18.05 -10.25 16.82
N GLN A 29 -18.26 -10.93 15.68
CA GLN A 29 -17.10 -11.41 14.93
C GLN A 29 -16.37 -10.17 14.37
N PRO A 30 -15.10 -9.95 14.75
CA PRO A 30 -14.34 -8.85 14.19
C PRO A 30 -14.29 -9.07 12.68
N LEU A 31 -14.96 -8.19 11.94
CA LEU A 31 -14.81 -8.10 10.50
C LEU A 31 -13.32 -7.87 10.23
N ALA A 32 -12.59 -8.95 9.94
CA ALA A 32 -11.21 -8.91 9.50
C ALA A 32 -11.18 -8.37 8.07
N LEU A 33 -11.45 -7.07 7.94
CA LEU A 33 -11.49 -6.30 6.69
C LEU A 33 -10.09 -5.99 6.16
N VAL A 34 -9.04 -6.52 6.79
CA VAL A 34 -7.66 -6.25 6.44
C VAL A 34 -6.93 -7.58 6.26
N SER A 35 -6.33 -7.77 5.09
CA SER A 35 -5.52 -8.95 4.81
C SER A 35 -4.42 -9.09 5.88
N PRO A 36 -4.11 -10.31 6.37
CA PRO A 36 -3.01 -10.51 7.29
C PRO A 36 -1.71 -9.95 6.71
N ALA A 37 -0.86 -9.38 7.58
CA ALA A 37 0.45 -8.86 7.19
C ALA A 37 1.29 -9.96 6.54
N ASP A 38 1.96 -9.64 5.43
CA ASP A 38 2.91 -10.55 4.76
C ASP A 38 4.34 -10.08 5.02
N PRO A 39 5.05 -10.66 6.02
CA PRO A 39 6.38 -10.20 6.43
C PRO A 39 7.41 -10.33 5.30
N LEU A 40 7.19 -11.23 4.33
CA LEU A 40 8.06 -11.36 3.17
C LEU A 40 7.91 -10.17 2.21
N THR A 41 6.68 -9.71 1.97
CA THR A 41 6.45 -8.52 1.15
C THR A 41 6.95 -7.26 1.85
N GLU A 42 6.75 -7.14 3.18
CA GLU A 42 7.29 -6.02 3.96
C GLU A 42 8.82 -5.94 3.87
N ARG A 43 9.52 -7.06 4.08
CA ARG A 43 10.99 -7.11 4.00
C ARG A 43 11.48 -6.78 2.59
N ALA A 44 10.85 -7.36 1.56
CA ALA A 44 11.22 -7.11 0.18
C ALA A 44 10.96 -5.65 -0.24
N MET A 45 9.92 -5.01 0.32
CA MET A 45 9.67 -3.58 0.13
C MET A 45 10.71 -2.69 0.79
N LEU A 46 11.17 -3.05 1.98
CA LEU A 46 12.27 -2.34 2.65
C LEU A 46 13.58 -2.47 1.87
N GLU A 47 13.86 -3.66 1.35
CA GLU A 47 15.03 -3.89 0.51
C GLU A 47 14.94 -3.08 -0.79
N TYR A 48 13.78 -3.10 -1.47
CA TYR A 48 13.53 -2.29 -2.66
C TYR A 48 13.72 -0.80 -2.37
N ALA A 49 13.12 -0.29 -1.29
CA ALA A 49 13.23 1.11 -0.89
C ALA A 49 14.69 1.53 -0.65
N THR A 50 15.44 0.70 0.08
CA THR A 50 16.86 0.93 0.35
C THR A 50 17.66 0.96 -0.94
N ARG A 51 17.41 -0.01 -1.84
CA ARG A 51 18.10 -0.10 -3.12
C ARG A 51 17.81 1.11 -4.01
N LEU A 52 16.56 1.54 -4.08
CA LEU A 52 16.17 2.71 -4.86
C LEU A 52 16.77 4.00 -4.28
N GLN A 53 16.80 4.16 -2.96
CA GLN A 53 17.47 5.29 -2.33
C GLN A 53 18.98 5.32 -2.63
N LEU A 54 19.65 4.17 -2.56
CA LEU A 54 21.07 4.06 -2.91
C LEU A 54 21.30 4.40 -4.39
N HIS A 55 20.45 3.91 -5.29
CA HIS A 55 20.52 4.21 -6.71
C HIS A 55 20.34 5.71 -7.00
N LEU A 56 19.33 6.35 -6.39
CA LEU A 56 19.09 7.78 -6.56
C LEU A 56 20.22 8.63 -5.95
N GLY A 57 20.77 8.20 -4.81
CA GLY A 57 21.94 8.82 -4.19
C GLY A 57 23.18 8.72 -5.08
N SER A 58 23.47 7.53 -5.62
CA SER A 58 24.61 7.33 -6.50
C SER A 58 24.49 8.15 -7.79
N MET A 59 23.29 8.28 -8.38
CA MET A 59 23.11 9.13 -9.56
C MET A 59 23.44 10.61 -9.28
N ALA A 60 23.10 11.12 -8.09
CA ALA A 60 23.46 12.49 -7.71
C ALA A 60 24.98 12.66 -7.55
N GLU A 61 25.66 11.68 -6.96
CA GLU A 61 27.12 11.69 -6.75
C GLU A 61 27.93 11.44 -8.03
N LEU A 62 27.34 10.74 -9.00
CA LEU A 62 27.94 10.39 -10.29
C LEU A 62 27.57 11.38 -11.41
N ALA A 63 26.87 12.48 -11.07
CA ALA A 63 26.60 13.57 -12.01
C ALA A 63 27.92 14.07 -12.64
N GLY A 64 27.93 14.24 -13.97
CA GLY A 64 29.12 14.61 -14.73
C GLY A 64 30.14 13.48 -14.96
N LYS A 65 29.87 12.24 -14.51
CA LYS A 65 30.75 11.07 -14.73
C LYS A 65 30.10 10.05 -15.67
N PRO A 66 30.89 9.20 -16.36
CA PRO A 66 30.35 8.15 -17.23
C PRO A 66 29.49 7.12 -16.51
N GLU A 67 29.82 6.81 -15.25
CA GLU A 67 29.07 5.87 -14.42
C GLU A 67 27.69 6.40 -14.02
N GLY A 68 27.50 7.72 -14.08
CA GLY A 68 26.21 8.36 -13.87
C GLY A 68 25.34 8.39 -15.11
N SER A 69 25.82 7.88 -16.26
CA SER A 69 25.05 7.91 -17.49
C SER A 69 23.84 6.98 -17.44
N TYR A 70 22.83 7.27 -18.25
CA TYR A 70 21.67 6.41 -18.40
C TYR A 70 22.07 4.99 -18.84
N GLU A 71 22.98 4.86 -19.80
CA GLU A 71 23.46 3.58 -20.32
C GLU A 71 24.14 2.75 -19.21
N ALA A 72 24.95 3.39 -18.36
CA ALA A 72 25.58 2.72 -17.22
C ALA A 72 24.57 2.23 -16.18
N ASN A 73 23.43 2.93 -16.05
CA ASN A 73 22.41 2.67 -15.04
C ASN A 73 21.19 1.88 -15.55
N TRP A 74 21.06 1.66 -16.85
CA TRP A 74 19.92 0.97 -17.48
C TRP A 74 19.60 -0.38 -16.83
N ARG A 75 20.64 -1.17 -16.54
CA ARG A 75 20.46 -2.49 -15.92
C ARG A 75 19.86 -2.38 -14.52
N SER A 76 20.22 -1.37 -13.74
CA SER A 76 19.64 -1.15 -12.41
C SER A 76 18.15 -0.85 -12.48
N TYR A 77 17.70 -0.07 -13.48
CA TYR A 77 16.27 0.14 -13.71
C TYR A 77 15.53 -1.16 -14.04
N GLN A 78 16.10 -2.00 -14.91
CA GLN A 78 15.50 -3.29 -15.26
C GLN A 78 15.38 -4.24 -14.05
N GLU A 79 16.42 -4.30 -13.23
CA GLU A 79 16.42 -5.13 -12.02
C GLU A 79 15.39 -4.64 -10.99
N MET A 80 15.26 -3.31 -10.80
CA MET A 80 14.25 -2.72 -9.94
C MET A 80 12.82 -2.91 -10.48
N ASP A 81 12.61 -2.81 -11.79
CA ASP A 81 11.31 -3.07 -12.42
C ASP A 81 10.90 -4.54 -12.26
N ALA A 82 11.83 -5.47 -12.47
CA ALA A 82 11.59 -6.89 -12.26
C ALA A 82 11.26 -7.21 -10.79
N GLN A 83 11.96 -6.58 -9.83
CA GLN A 83 11.67 -6.73 -8.41
C GLN A 83 10.26 -6.23 -8.06
N LEU A 84 9.85 -5.07 -8.58
CA LEU A 84 8.49 -4.56 -8.40
C LEU A 84 7.45 -5.46 -9.06
N ALA A 85 7.71 -5.97 -10.26
CA ALA A 85 6.79 -6.89 -10.94
C ALA A 85 6.58 -8.18 -10.12
N ALA A 86 7.64 -8.72 -9.52
CA ALA A 86 7.53 -9.85 -8.61
C ALA A 86 6.72 -9.52 -7.35
N LEU A 87 6.93 -8.34 -6.76
CA LEU A 87 6.16 -7.88 -5.59
C LEU A 87 4.68 -7.65 -5.91
N ILE A 88 4.38 -7.04 -7.06
CA ILE A 88 3.01 -6.86 -7.57
C ILE A 88 2.32 -8.20 -7.76
N THR A 89 3.00 -9.16 -8.38
CA THR A 89 2.48 -10.52 -8.61
C THR A 89 2.19 -11.19 -7.27
N ARG A 90 3.14 -11.15 -6.33
CA ARG A 90 2.97 -11.70 -4.98
C ARG A 90 1.79 -11.04 -4.26
N ALA A 91 1.74 -9.71 -4.23
CA ALA A 91 0.66 -8.95 -3.59
C ALA A 91 -0.70 -9.31 -4.21
N SER A 92 -0.77 -9.51 -5.53
CA SER A 92 -2.00 -9.91 -6.22
C SER A 92 -2.47 -11.31 -5.85
N VAL A 93 -1.54 -12.25 -5.65
CA VAL A 93 -1.86 -13.63 -5.22
C VAL A 93 -2.32 -13.64 -3.76
N TYR A 94 -1.63 -12.89 -2.88
CA TYR A 94 -1.95 -12.82 -1.46
C TYR A 94 -3.23 -12.04 -1.16
N ALA A 95 -3.63 -11.12 -2.03
CA ALA A 95 -4.84 -10.34 -1.84
C ALA A 95 -6.14 -11.16 -2.00
N GLY A 96 -6.11 -12.28 -2.72
CA GLY A 96 -7.31 -13.06 -3.02
C GLY A 96 -8.44 -12.21 -3.63
N ASN A 97 -9.71 -12.59 -3.38
CA ASN A 97 -10.89 -11.80 -3.74
C ASN A 97 -11.20 -10.68 -2.72
N THR A 98 -10.26 -10.33 -1.84
CA THR A 98 -10.52 -9.44 -0.71
C THR A 98 -10.51 -7.99 -1.18
N SER A 99 -11.63 -7.29 -1.05
CA SER A 99 -11.76 -5.90 -1.47
C SER A 99 -10.81 -4.99 -0.71
N CYS A 100 -10.06 -4.16 -1.43
CA CYS A 100 -9.39 -2.98 -0.89
C CYS A 100 -10.44 -1.94 -0.46
N ALA A 101 -11.13 -2.19 0.64
CA ALA A 101 -11.77 -1.12 1.39
C ALA A 101 -10.65 -0.46 2.19
N VAL A 102 -10.04 0.61 1.65
CA VAL A 102 -9.21 1.48 2.48
C VAL A 102 -10.14 2.04 3.54
N GLN A 103 -10.06 1.53 4.76
CA GLN A 103 -10.88 2.03 5.86
C GLN A 103 -10.68 3.55 5.94
N ASP A 104 -11.76 4.29 6.26
CA ASP A 104 -11.72 5.75 6.38
C ASP A 104 -10.57 6.21 7.29
N ALA A 105 -10.26 5.46 8.35
CA ALA A 105 -9.12 5.74 9.24
C ALA A 105 -7.76 5.69 8.53
N VAL A 106 -7.54 4.73 7.63
CA VAL A 106 -6.31 4.62 6.84
C VAL A 106 -6.27 5.74 5.81
N TYR A 107 -7.39 6.04 5.16
CA TYR A 107 -7.48 7.15 4.21
C TYR A 107 -7.22 8.50 4.89
N GLN A 108 -7.80 8.74 6.06
CA GLN A 108 -7.56 9.93 6.89
C GLN A 108 -6.11 10.03 7.32
N ARG A 109 -5.48 8.91 7.73
CA ARG A 109 -4.05 8.89 8.07
C ARG A 109 -3.16 9.22 6.87
N LEU A 110 -3.53 8.70 5.70
CA LEU A 110 -2.87 9.00 4.44
C LEU A 110 -3.04 10.49 4.06
N GLN A 111 -4.25 11.06 4.18
CA GLN A 111 -4.47 12.49 3.99
C GLN A 111 -3.67 13.34 4.98
N ASN A 112 -3.60 12.96 6.25
CA ASN A 112 -2.84 13.70 7.25
C ASN A 112 -1.33 13.63 7.00
N THR A 113 -0.84 12.55 6.40
CA THR A 113 0.60 12.34 6.13
C THR A 113 1.03 12.99 4.81
N PHE A 114 0.17 12.96 3.79
CA PHE A 114 0.53 13.32 2.41
C PHE A 114 -0.30 14.49 1.84
N GLY A 115 -1.33 14.95 2.54
CA GLY A 115 -2.22 16.04 2.10
C GLY A 115 -2.83 15.81 0.72
N GLN A 116 -2.71 16.82 -0.14
CA GLN A 116 -3.16 16.78 -1.54
C GLN A 116 -2.32 15.83 -2.41
N ALA A 117 -1.15 15.40 -1.96
CA ALA A 117 -0.21 14.62 -2.76
C ALA A 117 -0.43 13.10 -2.67
N LEU A 118 -1.63 12.67 -2.25
CA LEU A 118 -1.99 11.25 -2.32
C LEU A 118 -2.01 10.74 -3.76
N PRO A 119 -1.47 9.54 -4.02
CA PRO A 119 -1.54 8.94 -5.34
C PRO A 119 -2.98 8.83 -5.82
N PHE A 120 -3.24 9.22 -7.07
CA PHE A 120 -4.56 9.21 -7.69
C PHE A 120 -5.35 7.90 -7.49
N PRO A 121 -4.74 6.70 -7.60
CA PRO A 121 -5.47 5.44 -7.41
C PRO A 121 -6.11 5.29 -6.03
N VAL A 122 -5.46 5.82 -4.98
CA VAL A 122 -5.95 5.79 -3.60
C VAL A 122 -7.12 6.76 -3.42
N LYS A 123 -7.06 7.93 -4.06
CA LYS A 123 -8.15 8.91 -4.03
C LYS A 123 -9.41 8.35 -4.70
N THR A 124 -9.28 7.71 -5.86
CA THR A 124 -10.41 7.12 -6.57
C THR A 124 -11.00 5.92 -5.84
N ALA A 125 -10.17 5.01 -5.30
CA ALA A 125 -10.64 3.84 -4.58
C ALA A 125 -11.45 4.21 -3.32
N ALA A 126 -11.06 5.28 -2.62
CA ALA A 126 -11.80 5.80 -1.47
C ALA A 126 -13.14 6.44 -1.86
N GLN A 127 -13.23 7.06 -3.04
CA GLN A 127 -14.40 7.84 -3.45
C GLN A 127 -15.50 7.00 -4.14
N THR A 128 -15.13 5.94 -4.86
CA THR A 128 -16.10 5.19 -5.68
C THR A 128 -16.82 4.08 -4.94
N GLY A 129 -16.39 3.72 -3.71
CA GLY A 129 -16.93 2.56 -2.97
C GLY A 129 -16.85 1.25 -3.75
N SER A 130 -16.13 1.23 -4.88
CA SER A 130 -16.14 0.14 -5.82
C SER A 130 -15.24 -0.96 -5.29
N SER A 131 -15.83 -2.11 -5.03
CA SER A 131 -15.19 -3.39 -4.72
C SER A 131 -14.37 -3.96 -5.88
N ALA A 132 -13.85 -3.13 -6.79
CA ALA A 132 -12.81 -3.51 -7.75
C ALA A 132 -11.52 -3.78 -6.96
N ALA A 133 -11.47 -5.02 -6.48
CA ALA A 133 -10.81 -5.52 -5.29
C ALA A 133 -9.31 -5.82 -5.44
N GLN A 134 -8.62 -5.24 -6.41
CA GLN A 134 -7.17 -5.43 -6.54
C GLN A 134 -6.45 -4.57 -5.49
N ALA A 135 -6.40 -5.12 -4.27
CA ALA A 135 -5.45 -4.91 -3.17
C ALA A 135 -4.76 -3.54 -3.16
N CYS A 136 -5.01 -2.71 -2.14
CA CYS A 136 -4.35 -1.42 -1.99
C CYS A 136 -2.83 -1.52 -2.14
N HIS A 137 -2.25 -2.64 -1.71
CA HIS A 137 -0.85 -2.97 -1.89
C HIS A 137 -0.45 -3.05 -3.38
N THR A 138 -1.16 -3.83 -4.19
CA THR A 138 -0.94 -3.93 -5.64
C THR A 138 -1.02 -2.58 -6.33
N LEU A 139 -2.00 -1.74 -5.97
CA LEU A 139 -2.13 -0.39 -6.54
C LEU A 139 -0.94 0.50 -6.19
N LEU A 140 -0.50 0.51 -4.94
CA LEU A 140 0.68 1.29 -4.54
C LEU A 140 1.95 0.80 -5.22
N LEU A 141 2.17 -0.52 -5.26
CA LEU A 141 3.34 -1.09 -5.93
C LEU A 141 3.34 -0.76 -7.43
N THR A 142 2.17 -0.78 -8.05
CA THR A 142 1.99 -0.34 -9.45
C THR A 142 2.31 1.14 -9.61
N GLN A 143 1.91 1.99 -8.66
CA GLN A 143 2.26 3.40 -8.65
C GLN A 143 3.78 3.61 -8.51
N VAL A 144 4.44 2.89 -7.60
CA VAL A 144 5.89 2.94 -7.42
C VAL A 144 6.61 2.50 -8.71
N ARG A 145 6.08 1.48 -9.39
CA ARG A 145 6.58 1.05 -10.71
C ARG A 145 6.44 2.13 -11.78
N GLN A 146 5.30 2.81 -11.84
CA GLN A 146 5.12 3.94 -12.76
C GLN A 146 6.09 5.09 -12.45
N GLN A 147 6.35 5.38 -11.18
CA GLN A 147 7.35 6.38 -10.79
C GLN A 147 8.77 5.97 -11.21
N LEU A 148 9.13 4.69 -11.06
CA LEU A 148 10.42 4.19 -11.56
C LEU A 148 10.55 4.40 -13.08
N ALA A 149 9.49 4.12 -13.84
CA ALA A 149 9.48 4.34 -15.28
C ALA A 149 9.63 5.83 -15.65
N ILE A 150 8.99 6.73 -14.89
CA ILE A 150 9.15 8.18 -15.04
C ILE A 150 10.59 8.60 -14.75
N LEU A 151 11.19 8.11 -13.66
CA LEU A 151 12.58 8.38 -13.31
C LEU A 151 13.53 7.93 -14.41
N GLN A 152 13.33 6.72 -14.93
CA GLN A 152 14.09 6.17 -16.03
C GLN A 152 13.97 7.05 -17.29
N GLN A 153 12.76 7.49 -17.62
CA GLN A 153 12.51 8.36 -18.76
C GLN A 153 13.17 9.73 -18.59
N ILE A 154 13.06 10.35 -17.40
CA ILE A 154 13.73 11.61 -17.09
C ILE A 154 15.24 11.45 -17.24
N HIS A 155 15.82 10.39 -16.67
CA HIS A 155 17.25 10.13 -16.78
C HIS A 155 17.66 10.00 -18.25
N ARG A 156 16.96 9.17 -19.02
CA ARG A 156 17.20 9.01 -20.46
C ARG A 156 17.10 10.32 -21.25
N ASP A 157 16.09 11.13 -20.96
CA ASP A 157 15.81 12.34 -21.74
C ASP A 157 16.71 13.51 -21.36
N THR A 158 17.11 13.59 -20.10
CA THR A 158 17.99 14.66 -19.59
C THR A 158 19.45 14.35 -19.81
N ASP A 159 19.82 13.08 -19.85
CA ASP A 159 21.20 12.65 -20.02
C ASP A 159 21.65 12.64 -21.49
N ARG A 160 21.76 13.83 -22.07
CA ARG A 160 22.16 14.03 -23.47
C ARG A 160 23.61 14.52 -23.62
N CYS A 161 24.46 14.34 -22.60
CA CYS A 161 25.83 14.86 -22.57
C CYS A 161 26.84 13.92 -23.24
N GLY A 162 26.37 12.93 -24.00
CA GLY A 162 27.23 11.93 -24.64
C GLY A 162 27.66 10.87 -23.64
N ALA A 163 28.97 10.76 -23.37
CA ALA A 163 29.52 9.72 -22.50
C ALA A 163 29.44 10.01 -20.99
N TYR A 164 28.83 11.12 -20.58
CA TYR A 164 28.78 11.59 -19.19
C TYR A 164 27.36 11.96 -18.78
N SER A 165 27.05 11.82 -17.49
CA SER A 165 25.75 12.24 -16.94
C SER A 165 25.53 13.75 -17.00
N CYS A 166 24.52 14.25 -17.71
CA CYS A 166 24.03 15.63 -17.59
C CYS A 166 23.13 15.86 -16.38
N LEU A 167 22.77 14.81 -15.63
CA LEU A 167 21.70 14.89 -14.64
C LEU A 167 22.06 15.95 -13.59
N ARG A 168 21.22 16.99 -13.47
CA ARG A 168 21.45 18.03 -12.45
C ARG A 168 21.26 17.40 -11.07
N PRO A 169 22.13 17.68 -10.08
CA PRO A 169 21.94 17.20 -8.72
C PRO A 169 20.57 17.54 -8.13
N ALA A 170 20.02 18.71 -8.47
CA ALA A 170 18.66 19.11 -8.08
C ALA A 170 17.59 18.15 -8.64
N THR A 171 17.70 17.73 -9.89
CA THR A 171 16.76 16.77 -10.51
C THR A 171 16.83 15.41 -9.83
N ALA A 172 18.02 14.94 -9.47
CA ALA A 172 18.20 13.71 -8.70
C ALA A 172 17.61 13.83 -7.28
N ALA A 173 17.74 15.00 -6.63
CA ALA A 173 17.17 15.26 -5.32
C ALA A 173 15.64 15.30 -5.35
N ASP A 174 15.03 15.95 -6.35
CA ASP A 174 13.58 15.99 -6.54
C ASP A 174 13.00 14.60 -6.82
N ALA A 175 13.68 13.84 -7.69
CA ALA A 175 13.39 12.43 -7.95
C ALA A 175 13.38 11.61 -6.65
N LYS A 176 14.41 11.78 -5.82
CA LYS A 176 14.50 11.12 -4.52
C LYS A 176 13.34 11.49 -3.59
N ALA A 177 12.96 12.76 -3.53
CA ALA A 177 11.86 13.21 -2.68
C ALA A 177 10.51 12.59 -3.08
N ILE A 178 10.21 12.55 -4.38
CA ILE A 178 8.97 11.95 -4.91
C ILE A 178 8.90 10.46 -4.58
N THR A 179 10.01 9.75 -4.75
CA THR A 179 10.11 8.32 -4.48
C THR A 179 10.01 8.00 -2.99
N ASP A 180 10.68 8.78 -2.13
CA ASP A 180 10.59 8.62 -0.69
C ASP A 180 9.14 8.79 -0.20
N GLN A 181 8.38 9.68 -0.82
CA GLN A 181 6.97 9.88 -0.51
C GLN A 181 6.13 8.62 -0.82
N ALA A 182 6.31 8.00 -2.00
CA ALA A 182 5.54 6.82 -2.38
C ALA A 182 5.91 5.59 -1.56
N ILE A 183 7.20 5.40 -1.26
CA ILE A 183 7.67 4.34 -0.37
C ILE A 183 7.05 4.49 1.02
N ARG A 184 7.06 5.70 1.59
CA ARG A 184 6.43 5.98 2.89
C ARG A 184 4.93 5.67 2.87
N ALA A 185 4.23 5.93 1.78
CA ALA A 185 2.81 5.62 1.65
C ALA A 185 2.56 4.10 1.73
N VAL A 186 3.41 3.28 1.10
CA VAL A 186 3.35 1.81 1.24
C VAL A 186 3.55 1.40 2.70
N PHE A 187 4.56 1.92 3.37
CA PHE A 187 4.83 1.59 4.78
C PHE A 187 3.71 1.99 5.73
N VAL A 188 3.08 3.15 5.53
CA VAL A 188 1.93 3.57 6.35
C VAL A 188 0.76 2.59 6.20
N ILE A 189 0.53 2.09 5.00
CA ILE A 189 -0.54 1.12 4.74
C ILE A 189 -0.20 -0.23 5.36
N GLU A 190 1.02 -0.74 5.22
CA GLU A 190 1.43 -2.00 5.87
C GLU A 190 1.41 -1.89 7.40
N ALA A 191 1.89 -0.78 7.97
CA ALA A 191 1.83 -0.53 9.41
C ALA A 191 0.38 -0.47 9.93
N ALA A 192 -0.56 0.05 9.12
CA ALA A 192 -1.98 0.03 9.47
C ALA A 192 -2.55 -1.40 9.49
N LYS A 193 -2.06 -2.31 8.63
CA LYS A 193 -2.44 -3.73 8.69
C LYS A 193 -1.91 -4.41 9.95
N ALA A 194 -0.65 -4.16 10.29
CA ALA A 194 -0.03 -4.71 11.49
C ALA A 194 -0.72 -4.22 12.78
N GLY A 195 -1.10 -2.93 12.84
CA GLY A 195 -1.79 -2.34 14.00
C GLY A 195 -3.23 -2.81 14.20
N HIS A 196 -3.92 -3.29 13.17
CA HIS A 196 -5.24 -3.92 13.31
C HIS A 196 -5.17 -5.35 13.87
N ALA A 197 -4.00 -5.98 13.90
CA ALA A 197 -3.82 -7.31 14.50
C ALA A 197 -3.72 -7.29 16.04
N THR A 198 -3.58 -6.12 16.67
CA THR A 198 -3.34 -5.98 18.13
C THR A 198 -4.49 -5.40 18.94
N ILE A 199 -5.69 -5.26 18.37
CA ILE A 199 -6.91 -4.95 19.16
C ILE A 199 -7.71 -6.25 19.34
N GLN A 200 -7.22 -7.13 20.19
CA GLN A 200 -8.05 -8.13 20.86
C GLN A 200 -8.09 -7.79 22.36
N PRO A 201 -9.27 -7.57 22.97
CA PRO A 201 -9.41 -7.69 24.41
C PRO A 201 -9.24 -9.15 24.86
#